data_AF-A0A0M4EBT3-F1
#
_entry.id   AF-A0A0M4EBT3-F1
#
_cell.length_a   1.000
_cell.length_b   1.000
_cell.length_c   1.000
_cell.angle_alpha   90.00
_cell.angle_beta   90.00
_cell.angle_gamma   90.00
#
_symmetry.space_group_name_H-M   'P 1'
#
loop_
_entity.id
_entity.type
_entity.pdbx_description
1 polymer ?
#
loop_
_entity_poly.entity_id
_entity_poly.type
_entity_poly.pdbx_seq_one_letter_code
_entity_poly.pdbx_strand_id
1 'polypeptide(L)'
;MKGICGDAKQQLNQCMLLGDTVSVSGNEASPAHGTRSTFRARQVHSMAIRNTSSYDTMDRPFRPDSLRGRWAKSADFYFASSSYAFNSMVFSDVAVWGLLYGGWTFYLSTYLLAVLFYSLPIFLIQTFLGQFSSSGGISAFRVSPIFKGLGYAILLLNLGTLSYYSINAAVPLIYTAHSLTQTLPWMSCNNTWNTPDCSEHSSYDVNASLFV
;
A
#
# COMPACT_ATOMS: atom_id res chain seq x y z
N MET A 1 -30.20 21.06 3.13
CA MET A 1 -28.77 20.85 3.48
C MET A 1 -27.76 21.24 2.39
N LYS A 2 -28.14 21.59 1.15
CA LYS A 2 -27.19 22.02 0.10
C LYS A 2 -26.75 23.51 0.16
N GLY A 3 -27.44 24.37 0.92
CA GLY A 3 -27.15 25.82 0.96
C GLY A 3 -25.97 26.24 1.83
N ILE A 4 -25.76 25.57 2.97
CA ILE A 4 -24.77 25.99 3.99
C ILE A 4 -23.32 25.77 3.52
N CYS A 5 -23.09 24.83 2.59
CA CYS A 5 -21.77 24.54 2.04
C CYS A 5 -21.35 25.55 0.93
N GLY A 6 -22.30 26.28 0.34
CA GLY A 6 -22.02 27.30 -0.67
C GLY A 6 -21.35 28.54 -0.07
N ASP A 7 -21.90 29.04 1.04
CA ASP A 7 -21.40 30.25 1.70
C ASP A 7 -19.99 30.09 2.27
N ALA A 8 -19.65 28.91 2.79
CA ALA A 8 -18.31 28.62 3.30
C ALA A 8 -17.24 28.62 2.18
N LYS A 9 -17.60 28.22 0.96
CA LYS A 9 -16.69 28.19 -0.20
C LYS A 9 -16.43 29.60 -0.74
N GLN A 10 -17.42 30.48 -0.67
CA GLN A 10 -17.31 31.87 -1.12
C GLN A 10 -16.46 32.71 -0.15
N GLN A 11 -16.60 32.48 1.16
CA GLN A 11 -15.76 33.11 2.19
C GLN A 11 -14.29 32.68 2.08
N LEU A 12 -14.00 31.43 1.71
CA LEU A 12 -12.63 30.93 1.60
C LEU A 12 -11.88 31.53 0.39
N ASN A 13 -12.56 31.71 -0.74
CA ASN A 13 -11.96 32.31 -1.94
C ASN A 13 -11.62 33.80 -1.73
N GLN A 14 -12.40 34.51 -0.91
CA GLN A 14 -12.16 35.92 -0.61
C GLN A 14 -10.92 36.12 0.28
N CYS A 15 -10.59 35.14 1.12
CA CYS A 15 -9.36 35.13 1.93
C CYS A 15 -8.11 34.74 1.14
N MET A 16 -8.24 33.95 0.07
CA MET A 16 -7.09 33.54 -0.78
C MET A 16 -6.58 34.70 -1.66
N LEU A 17 -7.47 35.54 -2.18
CA LEU A 17 -7.11 36.67 -3.04
C LEU A 17 -6.31 37.77 -2.33
N LEU A 18 -6.28 37.78 -0.99
CA LEU A 18 -5.46 38.69 -0.20
C LEU A 18 -4.02 38.19 0.04
N GLY A 19 -3.69 36.97 -0.38
CA GLY A 19 -2.38 36.34 -0.18
C GLY A 19 -1.35 36.55 -1.30
N ASP A 20 -1.76 37.04 -2.47
CA ASP A 20 -0.94 36.96 -3.69
C ASP A 20 -0.05 38.18 -3.97
N THR A 21 -0.09 39.25 -3.18
CA THR A 21 0.84 40.39 -3.36
C THR A 21 2.10 40.24 -2.51
N VAL A 22 2.97 39.30 -2.87
CA VAL A 22 4.37 39.26 -2.40
C VAL A 22 5.28 39.57 -3.60
N SER A 23 5.59 40.84 -3.79
CA SER A 23 6.59 41.30 -4.77
C SER A 23 8.00 41.18 -4.18
N VAL A 24 8.82 40.37 -4.84
CA VAL A 24 10.27 40.21 -4.65
C VAL A 24 10.99 41.49 -5.13
N SER A 25 11.83 42.11 -4.30
CA SER A 25 13.01 42.84 -4.77
C SER A 25 14.00 43.10 -3.63
N GLY A 26 15.30 42.91 -3.91
CA GLY A 26 16.41 43.06 -2.98
C GLY A 26 17.07 44.45 -3.01
N ASN A 27 18.01 44.61 -2.07
CA ASN A 27 19.11 45.57 -1.92
C ASN A 27 18.90 47.07 -2.21
N GLU A 28 19.22 47.89 -1.20
CA GLU A 28 20.19 49.02 -1.19
C GLU A 28 19.72 50.25 -0.35
N ALA A 29 20.70 51.08 0.05
CA ALA A 29 20.74 51.99 1.19
C ALA A 29 19.83 53.25 1.16
N SER A 30 19.58 53.81 2.37
CA SER A 30 18.95 55.09 2.80
C SER A 30 19.07 56.35 1.90
N PRO A 31 18.39 57.50 2.21
CA PRO A 31 17.05 57.74 2.82
C PRO A 31 16.25 58.89 2.14
N ALA A 32 14.90 58.91 2.18
CA ALA A 32 14.09 60.15 2.17
C ALA A 32 12.56 59.92 2.34
N HIS A 33 11.97 60.75 3.21
CA HIS A 33 10.59 61.26 3.29
C HIS A 33 9.39 60.49 2.70
N GLY A 34 8.39 60.25 3.57
CA GLY A 34 6.98 60.21 3.16
C GLY A 34 6.12 59.17 3.88
N THR A 35 5.43 59.61 4.93
CA THR A 35 4.17 59.07 5.50
C THR A 35 3.93 57.56 5.41
N ARG A 36 4.06 56.85 6.54
CA ARG A 36 3.59 55.46 6.64
C ARG A 36 2.80 55.21 7.92
N SER A 37 1.51 54.95 7.71
CA SER A 37 0.57 54.29 8.61
C SER A 37 1.29 53.27 9.50
N THR A 38 1.12 53.42 10.81
CA THR A 38 1.59 52.49 11.84
C THR A 38 0.83 51.17 11.73
N PHE A 39 1.23 50.31 10.80
CA PHE A 39 0.80 48.93 10.79
C PHE A 39 1.63 48.17 11.82
N ARG A 40 0.99 47.80 12.93
CA ARG A 40 1.60 47.00 13.99
C ARG A 40 1.99 45.65 13.39
N ALA A 41 3.26 45.50 13.03
CA ALA A 41 3.81 44.25 12.54
C ALA A 41 3.57 43.18 13.61
N ARG A 42 2.71 42.20 13.30
CA ARG A 42 2.60 41.00 14.11
C ARG A 42 3.89 40.23 13.87
N GLN A 43 4.83 40.37 14.81
CA GLN A 43 6.07 39.64 14.86
C GLN A 43 5.75 38.14 14.73
N VAL A 44 5.96 37.58 13.54
CA VAL A 44 5.94 36.12 13.37
C VAL A 44 7.16 35.64 14.11
N HIS A 45 6.94 35.20 15.35
CA HIS A 45 7.96 34.51 16.13
C HIS A 45 8.55 33.43 15.21
N SER A 46 9.86 33.52 14.98
CA SER A 46 10.63 32.50 14.30
C SER A 46 10.19 31.13 14.81
N MET A 47 9.75 30.24 13.93
CA MET A 47 9.52 28.85 14.30
C MET A 47 10.86 28.27 14.70
N ALA A 48 11.16 28.30 16.00
CA ALA A 48 12.22 27.50 16.59
C ALA A 48 11.97 26.05 16.14
N ILE A 49 13.01 25.39 15.64
CA ILE A 49 12.99 23.95 15.39
C ILE A 49 12.76 23.32 16.77
N ARG A 50 11.50 23.03 17.11
CA ARG A 50 11.18 22.22 18.27
C ARG A 50 11.62 20.81 17.93
N ASN A 51 12.42 20.20 18.80
CA ASN A 51 12.78 18.77 18.74
C ASN A 51 11.56 17.83 18.87
N THR A 52 10.36 18.37 19.06
CA THR A 52 9.11 17.62 19.08
C THR A 52 8.67 17.35 17.65
N SER A 53 8.59 16.07 17.28
CA SER A 53 8.05 15.71 15.98
C SER A 53 6.59 16.15 15.86
N SER A 54 6.08 16.30 14.63
CA SER A 54 4.64 16.48 14.38
C SER A 54 3.77 15.39 15.03
N TYR A 55 4.39 14.29 15.48
CA TYR A 55 3.78 13.20 16.21
C TYR A 55 3.51 13.48 17.70
N ASP A 56 4.08 14.53 18.31
CA ASP A 56 3.99 14.78 19.76
C ASP A 56 3.13 15.99 20.12
N THR A 57 2.96 16.93 19.20
CA THR A 57 2.24 18.19 19.46
C THR A 57 0.75 18.12 19.15
N MET A 58 0.26 17.13 18.38
CA MET A 58 -1.12 17.05 17.87
C MET A 58 -1.66 18.36 17.25
N ASP A 59 -0.77 19.32 16.94
CA ASP A 59 -1.09 20.73 16.71
C ASP A 59 -1.67 21.02 15.33
N ARG A 60 -1.73 20.00 14.46
CA ARG A 60 -2.15 20.19 13.07
C ARG A 60 -3.55 19.60 12.89
N PRO A 61 -4.60 20.44 12.78
CA PRO A 61 -5.89 19.96 12.35
C PRO A 61 -5.74 19.27 10.99
N PHE A 62 -6.46 18.15 10.80
CA PHE A 62 -6.46 17.40 9.56
C PHE A 62 -6.78 18.32 8.38
N ARG A 63 -5.78 18.57 7.53
CA ARG A 63 -5.95 19.27 6.25
C ARG A 63 -5.87 18.24 5.14
N PRO A 64 -6.91 18.11 4.29
CA PRO A 64 -6.83 17.32 3.08
C PRO A 64 -5.64 17.81 2.26
N ASP A 65 -4.71 16.92 1.96
CA ASP A 65 -3.58 17.25 1.09
C ASP A 65 -4.10 17.48 -0.33
N SER A 66 -4.02 18.73 -0.81
CA SER A 66 -4.44 19.10 -2.16
C SER A 66 -3.58 18.48 -3.25
N LEU A 67 -2.37 18.01 -2.91
CA LEU A 67 -1.46 17.31 -3.83
C LEU A 67 -1.75 15.80 -3.91
N ARG A 68 -2.66 15.27 -3.08
CA ARG A 68 -3.00 13.84 -3.12
C ARG A 68 -3.76 13.51 -4.41
N GLY A 69 -3.15 12.67 -5.24
CA GLY A 69 -3.78 12.10 -6.42
C GLY A 69 -5.02 11.27 -6.09
N ARG A 70 -5.98 11.25 -7.02
CA ARG A 70 -7.14 10.36 -6.99
C ARG A 70 -6.96 9.28 -8.05
N TRP A 71 -7.63 8.15 -7.86
CA TRP A 71 -7.75 7.15 -8.92
C TRP A 71 -8.42 7.79 -10.14
N ALA A 72 -7.90 7.48 -11.33
CA ALA A 72 -8.47 8.01 -12.58
C ALA A 72 -9.86 7.44 -12.83
N LYS A 73 -10.05 6.14 -12.54
CA LYS A 73 -11.35 5.46 -12.56
C LYS A 73 -11.52 4.58 -11.32
N SER A 74 -12.78 4.36 -10.91
CA SER A 74 -13.09 3.41 -9.83
C SER A 74 -12.66 1.98 -10.15
N ALA A 75 -12.64 1.62 -11.45
CA ALA A 75 -12.16 0.33 -11.92
C ALA A 75 -10.70 0.07 -11.54
N ASP A 76 -9.84 1.10 -11.60
CA ASP A 76 -8.41 0.99 -11.26
C ASP A 76 -8.23 0.60 -9.79
N PHE A 77 -9.09 1.15 -8.92
CA PHE A 77 -9.11 0.80 -7.50
C PHE A 77 -9.55 -0.65 -7.26
N TYR A 78 -10.61 -1.11 -7.92
CA TYR A 78 -11.05 -2.49 -7.79
C TYR A 78 -10.00 -3.46 -8.32
N PHE A 79 -9.37 -3.15 -9.45
CA PHE A 79 -8.30 -3.96 -10.01
C PHE A 79 -7.12 -4.07 -9.03
N ALA A 80 -6.62 -2.95 -8.50
CA ALA A 80 -5.54 -2.95 -7.52
C ALA A 80 -5.90 -3.76 -6.25
N SER A 81 -7.14 -3.65 -5.78
CA SER A 81 -7.63 -4.38 -4.61
C SER A 81 -7.75 -5.88 -4.88
N SER A 82 -8.27 -6.27 -6.05
CA SER A 82 -8.40 -7.67 -6.45
C SER A 82 -7.04 -8.32 -6.65
N SER A 83 -6.05 -7.62 -7.23
CA SER A 83 -4.68 -8.13 -7.34
C SER A 83 -4.04 -8.39 -5.98
N TYR A 84 -4.33 -7.57 -4.97
CA TYR A 84 -3.88 -7.81 -3.60
C TYR A 84 -4.58 -9.02 -2.95
N ALA A 85 -5.86 -9.25 -3.26
CA ALA A 85 -6.62 -10.39 -2.73
C ALA A 85 -6.22 -11.74 -3.37
N PHE A 86 -5.96 -11.74 -4.68
CA PHE A 86 -5.59 -12.94 -5.44
C PHE A 86 -4.08 -13.06 -5.61
N ASN A 87 -3.37 -13.48 -4.56
CA ASN A 87 -1.96 -13.82 -4.65
C ASN A 87 -1.75 -15.22 -5.25
N SER A 88 -0.58 -15.47 -5.86
CA SER A 88 -0.24 -16.76 -6.51
C SER A 88 -0.37 -17.96 -5.56
N MET A 89 -0.08 -17.76 -4.27
CA MET A 89 -0.19 -18.81 -3.25
C MET A 89 -1.62 -19.29 -3.02
N VAL A 90 -2.64 -18.47 -3.33
CA VAL A 90 -4.03 -18.92 -3.22
C VAL A 90 -4.28 -20.10 -4.15
N PHE A 91 -3.67 -20.13 -5.34
CA PHE A 91 -3.89 -21.21 -6.30
C PHE A 91 -3.23 -22.53 -5.90
N SER A 92 -2.00 -22.49 -5.36
CA SER A 92 -1.31 -23.70 -4.90
C SER A 92 -1.92 -24.25 -3.61
N ASP A 93 -2.20 -23.36 -2.66
CA ASP A 93 -2.52 -23.77 -1.30
C ASP A 93 -3.96 -24.27 -1.22
N VAL A 94 -4.90 -23.62 -1.91
CA VAL A 94 -6.30 -24.08 -1.97
C VAL A 94 -6.38 -25.51 -2.49
N ALA A 95 -5.54 -25.86 -3.47
CA ALA A 95 -5.53 -27.20 -4.04
C ALA A 95 -5.02 -28.25 -3.05
N VAL A 96 -3.92 -27.96 -2.36
CA VAL A 96 -3.34 -28.87 -1.37
C VAL A 96 -4.28 -29.02 -0.16
N TRP A 97 -4.81 -27.90 0.35
CA TRP A 97 -5.73 -27.92 1.49
C TRP A 97 -7.06 -28.60 1.17
N GLY A 98 -7.59 -28.43 -0.04
CA GLY A 98 -8.77 -29.14 -0.51
C GLY A 98 -8.60 -30.66 -0.57
N LEU A 99 -7.39 -31.14 -0.86
CA LEU A 99 -7.07 -32.57 -0.85
C LEU A 99 -6.87 -33.11 0.58
N LEU A 100 -6.22 -32.35 1.46
CA LEU A 100 -5.89 -32.79 2.82
C LEU A 100 -7.09 -32.75 3.79
N TYR A 101 -8.00 -31.78 3.65
CA TYR A 101 -9.07 -31.53 4.64
C TYR A 101 -10.44 -32.13 4.28
N GLY A 102 -10.45 -33.36 3.78
CA GLY A 102 -11.70 -34.12 3.59
C GLY A 102 -12.48 -33.78 2.31
N GLY A 103 -11.81 -33.19 1.32
CA GLY A 103 -12.35 -32.95 -0.01
C GLY A 103 -12.73 -31.50 -0.29
N TRP A 104 -12.79 -31.19 -1.58
CA TRP A 104 -12.96 -29.83 -2.09
C TRP A 104 -14.25 -29.15 -1.62
N THR A 105 -15.32 -29.93 -1.47
CA THR A 105 -16.65 -29.44 -1.08
C THR A 105 -16.67 -28.84 0.32
N PHE A 106 -16.03 -29.50 1.29
CA PHE A 106 -16.02 -29.03 2.69
C PHE A 106 -15.09 -27.82 2.87
N TYR A 107 -13.89 -27.88 2.27
CA TYR A 107 -12.93 -26.79 2.32
C TYR A 107 -13.48 -25.51 1.66
N LEU A 108 -14.03 -25.60 0.44
CA LEU A 108 -14.56 -24.42 -0.25
C LEU A 108 -15.73 -23.79 0.50
N SER A 109 -16.66 -24.60 1.03
CA SER A 109 -17.81 -24.09 1.78
C SER A 109 -17.36 -23.27 2.99
N THR A 110 -16.42 -23.81 3.78
CA THR A 110 -15.86 -23.13 4.95
C THR A 110 -15.05 -21.89 4.56
N TYR A 111 -14.26 -21.99 3.48
CA TYR A 111 -13.46 -20.88 2.96
C TYR A 111 -14.33 -19.69 2.53
N LEU A 112 -15.41 -19.95 1.77
CA LEU A 112 -16.33 -18.89 1.34
C LEU A 112 -17.05 -18.22 2.51
N LEU A 113 -17.47 -18.99 3.51
CA LEU A 113 -18.07 -18.44 4.73
C LEU A 113 -17.08 -17.58 5.52
N ALA A 114 -15.83 -18.03 5.68
CA ALA A 114 -14.79 -17.25 6.33
C ALA A 114 -14.46 -15.96 5.56
N VAL A 115 -14.45 -16.00 4.23
CA VAL A 115 -14.28 -14.80 3.41
C VAL A 115 -15.43 -13.82 3.64
N LEU A 116 -16.68 -14.29 3.65
CA LEU A 116 -17.86 -13.46 3.83
C LEU A 116 -17.93 -12.82 5.22
N PHE A 117 -17.73 -13.60 6.28
CA PHE A 117 -17.94 -13.15 7.65
C PHE A 117 -16.72 -12.51 8.32
N TYR A 118 -15.51 -12.82 7.86
CA TYR A 118 -14.28 -12.30 8.46
C TYR A 118 -13.48 -11.42 7.51
N SER A 119 -13.17 -11.91 6.30
CA SER A 119 -12.26 -11.17 5.40
C SER A 119 -12.92 -9.92 4.80
N LEU A 120 -14.16 -10.04 4.32
CA LEU A 120 -14.91 -8.95 3.72
C LEU A 120 -15.16 -7.78 4.68
N PRO A 121 -15.63 -7.97 5.93
CA PRO A 121 -15.80 -6.84 6.86
C PRO A 121 -14.47 -6.17 7.22
N ILE A 122 -13.40 -6.94 7.43
CA ILE A 122 -12.07 -6.37 7.70
C ILE A 122 -11.56 -5.56 6.51
N PHE A 123 -11.71 -6.07 5.29
CA PHE A 123 -11.34 -5.36 4.07
C PHE A 123 -12.10 -4.05 3.90
N LEU A 124 -13.41 -4.05 4.19
CA LEU A 124 -14.24 -2.84 4.14
C LEU A 124 -13.77 -1.83 5.19
N ILE A 125 -13.56 -2.23 6.44
CA ILE A 125 -13.07 -1.35 7.50
C ILE A 125 -11.72 -0.72 7.12
N GLN A 126 -10.79 -1.53 6.62
CA GLN A 126 -9.48 -1.06 6.19
C GLN A 126 -9.58 -0.05 5.04
N THR A 127 -10.45 -0.34 4.06
CA THR A 127 -10.67 0.56 2.91
C THR A 127 -11.32 1.87 3.36
N PHE A 128 -12.37 1.80 4.18
CA PHE A 128 -13.02 3.00 4.73
C PHE A 128 -12.04 3.83 5.53
N LEU A 129 -11.22 3.22 6.39
CA LEU A 129 -10.18 3.92 7.15
C LEU A 129 -9.21 4.65 6.22
N GLY A 130 -8.77 4.01 5.13
CA GLY A 130 -7.89 4.63 4.13
C GLY A 130 -8.54 5.78 3.35
N GLN A 131 -9.85 5.69 3.07
CA GLN A 131 -10.60 6.77 2.40
C GLN A 131 -10.85 7.96 3.33
N PHE A 132 -11.26 7.71 4.59
CA PHE A 132 -11.53 8.77 5.57
C PHE A 132 -10.27 9.47 6.08
N SER A 133 -9.22 8.71 6.39
CA SER A 133 -7.94 9.26 6.85
C SER A 133 -7.29 10.16 5.80
N SER A 134 -7.54 9.89 4.52
CA SER A 134 -6.89 10.53 3.39
C SER A 134 -5.35 10.67 3.47
N SER A 135 -4.71 9.87 4.33
CA SER A 135 -3.28 9.94 4.65
C SER A 135 -2.67 8.55 4.69
N GLY A 136 -1.34 8.46 4.63
CA GLY A 136 -0.62 7.17 4.64
C GLY A 136 -0.84 6.37 5.92
N GLY A 137 -0.58 5.06 5.89
CA GLY A 137 -0.90 4.13 6.99
C GLY A 137 -0.35 4.52 8.37
N ILE A 138 0.84 5.13 8.43
CA ILE A 138 1.43 5.63 9.69
C ILE A 138 0.70 6.89 10.19
N SER A 139 0.24 7.73 9.27
CA SER A 139 -0.46 8.97 9.58
C SER A 139 -1.95 8.74 9.87
N ALA A 140 -2.53 7.65 9.37
CA ALA A 140 -3.93 7.30 9.59
C ALA A 140 -4.26 6.98 11.05
N PHE A 141 -3.31 6.38 11.78
CA PHE A 141 -3.48 6.09 13.20
C PHE A 141 -3.19 7.29 14.12
N ARG A 142 -2.99 8.50 13.58
CA ARG A 142 -2.87 9.74 14.38
C ARG A 142 -4.14 10.10 15.17
N VAL A 143 -5.28 9.49 14.83
CA VAL A 143 -6.58 9.69 15.50
C VAL A 143 -6.55 9.23 16.96
N SER A 144 -5.70 8.25 17.31
CA SER A 144 -5.54 7.79 18.70
C SER A 144 -4.07 7.49 19.02
N PRO A 145 -3.51 8.07 20.09
CA PRO A 145 -2.10 7.92 20.45
C PRO A 145 -1.73 6.49 20.85
N ILE A 146 -2.71 5.65 21.24
CA ILE A 146 -2.50 4.23 21.57
C ILE A 146 -2.13 3.41 20.32
N PHE A 147 -2.64 3.79 19.15
CA PHE A 147 -2.39 3.08 17.89
C PHE A 147 -1.18 3.60 17.10
N LYS A 148 -0.41 4.56 17.66
CA LYS A 148 0.79 5.11 17.01
C LYS A 148 1.83 4.03 16.68
N GLY A 149 1.99 3.03 17.55
CA GLY A 149 2.89 1.88 17.32
C GLY A 149 2.40 0.92 16.24
N LEU A 150 1.07 0.81 16.04
CA LEU A 150 0.48 -0.11 15.07
C LEU A 150 0.86 0.27 13.64
N GLY A 151 0.90 1.57 13.31
CA GLY A 151 1.32 2.04 11.99
C GLY A 151 2.76 1.67 11.64
N TYR A 152 3.68 1.75 12.62
CA TYR A 152 5.07 1.32 12.44
C TYR A 152 5.20 -0.21 12.36
N ALA A 153 4.44 -0.95 13.16
CA ALA A 153 4.41 -2.41 13.09
C ALA A 153 3.92 -2.90 11.70
N ILE A 154 2.85 -2.29 11.18
CA ILE A 154 2.33 -2.59 9.84
C ILE A 154 3.39 -2.27 8.77
N LEU A 155 4.12 -1.15 8.89
CA LEU A 155 5.20 -0.82 7.95
C LEU A 155 6.30 -1.89 7.94
N LEU A 156 6.77 -2.30 9.13
CA LEU A 156 7.81 -3.33 9.25
C LEU A 156 7.35 -4.68 8.70
N LEU A 157 6.10 -5.06 8.99
CA LEU A 157 5.51 -6.29 8.45
C LEU A 157 5.45 -6.24 6.92
N ASN A 158 4.97 -5.14 6.34
CA ASN A 158 4.95 -4.98 4.88
C ASN A 158 6.35 -5.05 4.25
N LEU A 159 7.38 -4.50 4.91
CA LEU A 159 8.75 -4.58 4.42
C LEU A 159 9.27 -6.03 4.40
N GLY A 160 9.04 -6.79 5.47
CA GLY A 160 9.41 -8.21 5.54
C GLY A 160 8.61 -9.07 4.56
N THR A 161 7.34 -8.78 4.40
CA THR A 161 6.46 -9.44 3.43
C THR A 161 6.91 -9.16 1.99
N LEU A 162 7.28 -7.92 1.67
CA LEU A 162 7.78 -7.54 0.34
C LEU A 162 9.09 -8.25 0.00
N SER A 163 10.03 -8.33 0.95
CA SER A 163 11.31 -9.01 0.71
C SER A 163 11.10 -10.51 0.50
N TYR A 164 10.30 -11.16 1.34
CA TYR A 164 9.97 -12.59 1.19
C TYR A 164 9.27 -12.89 -0.14
N TYR A 165 8.24 -12.12 -0.49
CA TYR A 165 7.49 -12.35 -1.73
C TYR A 165 8.26 -11.97 -3.00
N SER A 166 9.24 -11.07 -2.92
CA SER A 166 10.11 -10.76 -4.08
C SER A 166 10.90 -11.98 -4.56
N ILE A 167 11.38 -12.82 -3.64
CA ILE A 167 12.09 -14.06 -3.96
C ILE A 167 11.12 -15.07 -4.59
N ASN A 168 9.92 -15.22 -4.00
CA ASN A 168 8.88 -16.10 -4.54
C ASN A 168 8.43 -15.66 -5.95
N ALA A 169 8.44 -14.37 -6.25
CA ALA A 169 8.14 -13.84 -7.58
C ALA A 169 9.27 -14.11 -8.60
N ALA A 170 10.53 -14.20 -8.16
CA ALA A 170 11.67 -14.46 -9.04
C ALA A 170 11.72 -15.91 -9.55
N VAL A 171 11.33 -16.88 -8.73
CA VAL A 171 11.34 -18.31 -9.08
C VAL A 171 10.56 -18.60 -10.38
N PRO A 172 9.25 -18.28 -10.50
CA PRO A 172 8.51 -18.60 -11.72
C PRO A 172 9.05 -17.86 -12.95
N LEU A 173 9.67 -16.68 -12.80
CA LEU A 173 10.31 -15.98 -13.92
C LEU A 173 11.52 -16.74 -14.46
N ILE A 174 12.33 -17.32 -13.57
CA ILE A 174 13.46 -18.18 -13.94
C ILE A 174 12.95 -19.43 -14.66
N TYR A 175 11.96 -20.13 -14.08
CA TYR A 175 11.36 -21.30 -14.73
C TYR A 175 10.71 -20.97 -16.08
N THR A 176 10.06 -19.80 -16.20
CA THR A 176 9.46 -19.35 -17.46
C THR A 176 10.54 -19.10 -18.51
N ALA A 177 11.64 -18.42 -18.15
CA ALA A 177 12.76 -18.20 -19.06
C ALA A 177 13.38 -19.53 -19.53
N HIS A 178 13.55 -20.49 -18.63
CA HIS A 178 14.05 -21.83 -18.96
C HIS A 178 13.03 -22.72 -19.68
N SER A 179 11.74 -22.41 -19.66
CA SER A 179 10.73 -23.15 -20.44
C SER A 179 10.72 -22.80 -21.93
N LEU A 180 11.41 -21.73 -22.33
CA LEU A 180 11.53 -21.32 -23.74
C LEU A 180 12.63 -22.10 -24.49
N THR A 181 13.38 -22.98 -23.80
CA THR A 181 14.39 -23.84 -24.43
C THR A 181 13.77 -25.14 -24.96
N GLN A 182 14.35 -25.71 -26.03
CA GLN A 182 13.83 -26.94 -26.65
C GLN A 182 13.85 -28.14 -25.70
N THR A 183 14.90 -28.25 -24.88
CA THR A 183 15.02 -29.25 -23.82
C THR A 183 14.92 -28.53 -22.48
N LEU A 184 14.02 -29.01 -21.62
CA LEU A 184 13.81 -28.44 -20.30
C LEU A 184 14.88 -29.00 -19.34
N PRO A 185 15.56 -28.15 -18.56
CA PRO A 185 16.71 -28.58 -17.77
C PRO A 185 16.33 -29.57 -16.65
N TRP A 186 15.08 -29.56 -16.19
CA TRP A 186 14.59 -30.49 -15.16
C TRP A 186 14.03 -31.81 -15.70
N MET A 187 14.11 -32.08 -17.01
CA MET A 187 13.68 -33.38 -17.55
C MET A 187 14.74 -34.47 -17.45
N SER A 188 16.02 -34.12 -17.35
CA SER A 188 17.14 -35.07 -17.35
C SER A 188 17.98 -34.98 -16.08
N CYS A 189 18.55 -36.11 -15.68
CA CYS A 189 19.50 -36.19 -14.58
C CYS A 189 20.94 -35.81 -14.98
N ASN A 190 21.17 -35.41 -16.24
CA ASN A 190 22.49 -35.01 -16.75
C ASN A 190 22.80 -33.50 -16.57
N ASN A 191 22.73 -33.01 -15.33
CA ASN A 191 23.12 -31.63 -15.01
C ASN A 191 24.17 -31.58 -13.91
N THR A 192 24.95 -30.50 -13.86
CA THR A 192 26.04 -30.32 -12.89
C THR A 192 25.56 -30.17 -11.44
N TRP A 193 24.28 -29.84 -11.24
CA TRP A 193 23.66 -29.68 -9.92
C TRP A 193 22.95 -30.93 -9.42
N ASN A 194 22.94 -32.02 -10.19
CA ASN A 194 22.26 -33.25 -9.81
C ASN A 194 23.12 -34.12 -8.88
N THR A 195 22.46 -34.84 -7.97
CA THR A 195 23.08 -35.79 -7.04
C THR A 195 23.02 -37.22 -7.60
N PRO A 196 23.75 -38.19 -7.01
CA PRO A 196 23.70 -39.59 -7.42
C PRO A 196 22.30 -40.23 -7.27
N ASP A 197 21.44 -39.65 -6.43
CA ASP A 197 20.08 -40.13 -6.19
C ASP A 197 19.05 -39.62 -7.21
N CYS A 198 19.50 -38.95 -8.28
CA CYS A 198 18.61 -38.46 -9.33
C CYS A 198 18.08 -39.62 -10.19
N SER A 199 16.76 -39.73 -10.30
CA SER A 199 16.08 -40.70 -11.18
C SER A 199 15.23 -39.99 -12.24
N GLU A 200 15.27 -40.50 -13.48
CA GLU A 200 14.45 -40.00 -14.58
C GLU A 200 13.10 -40.73 -14.62
N HIS A 201 12.05 -40.05 -15.07
CA HIS A 201 10.69 -40.61 -15.08
C HIS A 201 10.60 -41.89 -15.94
N SER A 202 11.36 -41.97 -17.03
CA SER A 202 11.44 -43.15 -17.91
C SER A 202 11.93 -44.42 -17.20
N SER A 203 12.58 -44.29 -16.04
CA SER A 203 13.05 -45.44 -15.24
C SER A 203 11.95 -46.07 -14.37
N TYR A 204 10.82 -45.39 -14.14
CA TYR A 204 9.68 -45.91 -13.37
C TYR A 204 8.77 -46.83 -14.20
N ASP A 205 8.73 -46.64 -15.53
CA ASP A 205 7.81 -47.38 -16.40
C ASP A 205 8.20 -48.83 -16.68
N VAL A 206 9.42 -49.25 -16.36
CA VAL A 206 9.87 -50.64 -16.62
C VAL A 206 9.18 -51.66 -15.71
N ASN A 207 8.63 -51.23 -14.56
CA ASN A 207 7.94 -52.10 -13.59
C ASN A 207 6.47 -51.71 -13.31
N ALA A 208 5.95 -50.63 -13.90
CA ALA A 208 4.58 -50.16 -13.66
C ALA A 208 3.52 -50.88 -14.52
N SER A 209 3.91 -51.67 -15.53
CA SER A 209 3.00 -52.48 -16.34
C SER A 209 2.46 -53.74 -15.64
N LEU A 210 2.71 -53.90 -14.33
CA LEU A 210 2.22 -55.02 -13.52
C LEU A 210 1.05 -54.66 -12.59
N PHE A 211 0.56 -53.43 -12.60
CA PHE A 211 -0.59 -52.99 -11.80
C PHE A 211 -1.58 -52.10 -12.57
N VAL A 212 -2.00 -52.56 -13.75
CA VAL A 212 -3.29 -52.17 -14.37
C VAL A 212 -4.07 -53.44 -14.68
#